data_AF-A0ABC9WUR5-F1
#
_entry.id   AF-A0ABC9WUR5-F1
#
_cell.length_a   1.000
_cell.length_b   1.000
_cell.length_c   1.000
_cell.angle_alpha   90.00
_cell.angle_beta   90.00
_cell.angle_gamma   90.00
#
_symmetry.space_group_name_H-M   'P 1'
#
loop_
_entity.id
_entity.type
_entity.pdbx_description
1 polymer ?
#
loop_
_entity_poly.entity_id
_entity_poly.type
_entity_poly.pdbx_seq_one_letter_code
_entity_poly.pdbx_strand_id
1 'polypeptide(L)'
;MQLVRSHGLVHLTRSQIPSFVRASSVQYIYQYKQERTGEVPEDWRKASVTPVFKKGKKEDPGNYRPVSLTSIPGKVMEQLILEVISNRVEEKKVIGSGQHEFTKGKSCLTNLIAFYDGMTG
;
A
#
# COMPACT_ATOMS: atom_id res chain seq x y z
N MET A 1 16.47 -15.00 -3.50
CA MET A 1 15.27 -15.19 -2.65
C MET A 1 14.10 -15.49 -3.58
N GLN A 2 13.53 -16.69 -3.49
CA GLN A 2 12.75 -17.31 -4.57
C GLN A 2 11.45 -16.59 -4.92
N LEU A 3 11.25 -16.39 -6.22
CA LEU A 3 10.08 -15.83 -6.88
C LEU A 3 9.00 -16.92 -6.97
N VAL A 4 7.94 -16.83 -6.17
CA VAL A 4 6.75 -17.69 -6.38
C VAL A 4 5.99 -17.13 -7.57
N ARG A 5 6.07 -17.85 -8.70
CA ARG A 5 5.36 -17.55 -9.94
C ARG A 5 3.91 -18.03 -9.82
N SER A 6 2.95 -17.12 -9.67
CA SER A 6 1.54 -17.44 -9.94
C SER A 6 1.33 -17.47 -11.46
N HIS A 7 0.79 -18.59 -11.94
CA HIS A 7 0.49 -18.81 -13.35
C HIS A 7 -0.69 -17.90 -13.76
N GLY A 8 -0.50 -17.12 -14.84
CA GLY A 8 -1.59 -16.41 -15.53
C GLY A 8 -1.61 -14.88 -15.41
N LEU A 9 -0.49 -14.20 -15.13
CA LEU A 9 -0.42 -12.74 -15.09
C LEU A 9 0.68 -12.24 -16.04
N VAL A 10 0.34 -11.24 -16.85
CA VAL A 10 1.29 -10.45 -17.65
C VAL A 10 2.49 -10.13 -16.75
N HIS A 11 3.67 -10.61 -17.14
CA HIS A 11 4.91 -10.43 -16.39
C HIS A 11 5.34 -8.95 -16.44
N LEU A 12 4.71 -8.12 -15.60
CA LEU A 12 5.16 -6.75 -15.35
C LEU A 12 6.16 -6.78 -14.21
N THR A 13 7.41 -6.42 -14.50
CA THR A 13 8.46 -6.27 -13.49
C THR A 13 8.23 -5.01 -12.66
N ARG A 14 8.78 -4.96 -11.42
CA ARG A 14 8.61 -3.81 -10.50
C ARG A 14 9.06 -2.47 -11.12
N SER A 15 9.98 -2.49 -12.07
CA SER A 15 10.46 -1.32 -12.82
C SER A 15 9.51 -0.86 -13.94
N GLN A 16 8.61 -1.71 -14.41
CA GLN A 16 7.62 -1.39 -15.46
C GLN A 16 6.30 -0.85 -14.90
N ILE A 17 6.10 -0.93 -13.57
CA ILE A 17 4.90 -0.44 -12.88
C ILE A 17 4.74 1.08 -13.09
N PRO A 18 5.76 1.96 -12.93
CA PRO A 18 5.56 3.42 -13.08
C PRO A 18 5.17 3.88 -14.50
N SER A 19 5.60 3.18 -15.55
CA SER A 19 5.21 3.46 -16.94
C SER A 19 3.81 2.96 -17.26
N PHE A 20 3.38 1.83 -16.66
CA PHE A 20 2.01 1.34 -16.76
C PHE A 20 1.03 2.19 -15.93
N VAL A 21 1.46 2.72 -14.78
CA VAL A 21 0.67 3.56 -13.86
C VAL A 21 0.35 4.94 -14.42
N ARG A 22 1.21 5.50 -15.29
CA ARG A 22 0.91 6.74 -16.02
C ARG A 22 0.08 6.52 -17.29
N ALA A 23 -0.06 5.29 -17.75
CA ALA A 23 -0.91 4.99 -18.89
C ALA A 23 -2.36 5.02 -18.41
N SER A 24 -3.10 5.99 -18.93
CA SER A 24 -4.48 6.36 -18.63
C SER A 24 -5.49 5.21 -18.62
N SER A 25 -5.14 4.01 -19.06
CA SER A 25 -6.07 2.89 -19.26
C SER A 25 -6.72 2.36 -17.98
N VAL A 26 -5.98 2.17 -16.88
CA VAL A 26 -6.58 1.63 -15.63
C VAL A 26 -7.50 2.65 -14.99
N GLN A 27 -7.03 3.91 -14.89
CA GLN A 27 -7.84 5.02 -14.42
C GLN A 27 -9.06 5.26 -15.30
N TYR A 28 -8.90 5.19 -16.62
CA TYR A 28 -9.99 5.33 -17.59
C TYR A 28 -11.02 4.21 -17.44
N ILE A 29 -10.59 2.94 -17.32
CA ILE A 29 -11.50 1.81 -17.09
C ILE A 29 -12.26 2.01 -15.78
N TYR A 30 -11.59 2.46 -14.72
CA TYR A 30 -12.23 2.77 -13.45
C TYR A 30 -13.27 3.89 -13.60
N GLN A 31 -12.89 5.03 -14.19
CA GLN A 31 -13.82 6.16 -14.38
C GLN A 31 -15.00 5.77 -15.27
N TYR A 32 -14.75 5.07 -16.37
CA TYR A 32 -15.80 4.54 -17.25
C TYR A 32 -16.77 3.61 -16.49
N LYS A 33 -16.26 2.72 -15.63
CA LYS A 33 -17.10 1.86 -14.79
C LYS A 33 -17.87 2.66 -13.73
N GLN A 34 -17.25 3.66 -13.11
CA GLN A 34 -17.91 4.51 -12.14
C GLN A 34 -19.04 5.34 -12.76
N GLU A 35 -18.82 5.93 -13.93
CA GLU A 35 -19.84 6.72 -14.65
C GLU A 35 -21.04 5.86 -15.08
N ARG A 36 -20.82 4.60 -15.46
CA ARG A 36 -21.90 3.73 -15.94
C ARG A 36 -22.62 2.95 -14.86
N THR A 37 -21.89 2.47 -13.86
CA THR A 37 -22.39 1.52 -12.86
C THR A 37 -22.13 1.95 -11.43
N GLY A 38 -21.15 2.83 -11.19
CA GLY A 38 -20.70 3.17 -9.83
C GLY A 38 -20.02 2.00 -9.10
N GLU A 39 -19.74 0.90 -9.80
CA GLU A 39 -19.21 -0.32 -9.22
C GLU A 39 -17.72 -0.51 -9.52
N VAL A 40 -16.97 -0.86 -8.47
CA VAL A 40 -15.60 -1.31 -8.58
C VAL A 40 -15.58 -2.78 -9.01
N PRO A 41 -14.78 -3.18 -10.02
CA PRO A 41 -14.68 -4.57 -10.45
C PRO A 41 -14.40 -5.52 -9.27
N GLU A 42 -15.08 -6.66 -9.25
CA GLU A 42 -15.02 -7.60 -8.13
C GLU A 42 -13.58 -8.08 -7.84
N ASP A 43 -12.80 -8.35 -8.89
CA ASP A 43 -11.40 -8.78 -8.77
C ASP A 43 -10.49 -7.71 -8.17
N TRP A 44 -10.89 -6.45 -8.20
CA TRP A 44 -10.14 -5.35 -7.56
C TRP A 44 -10.48 -5.25 -6.08
N ARG A 45 -11.60 -5.82 -5.65
CA ARG A 45 -12.05 -5.88 -4.25
C ARG A 45 -11.56 -7.12 -3.51
N LYS A 46 -11.08 -8.14 -4.24
CA LYS A 46 -10.55 -9.39 -3.68
C LYS A 46 -9.05 -9.29 -3.40
N ALA A 47 -8.61 -9.93 -2.33
CA ALA A 47 -7.20 -10.09 -2.00
C ALA A 47 -6.87 -11.58 -1.79
N SER A 48 -5.71 -12.00 -2.28
CA SER A 48 -5.15 -13.31 -1.95
C SER A 48 -4.39 -13.22 -0.63
N VAL A 49 -4.81 -13.99 0.38
CA VAL A 49 -4.14 -13.99 1.69
C VAL A 49 -3.04 -15.04 1.70
N THR A 50 -1.80 -14.61 1.89
CA THR A 50 -0.64 -15.51 1.99
C THR A 50 -0.03 -15.43 3.39
N PRO A 51 0.21 -16.56 4.08
CA PRO A 51 0.90 -16.56 5.35
C PRO A 51 2.38 -16.25 5.16
N VAL A 52 2.91 -15.31 5.94
CA VAL A 52 4.33 -14.97 5.99
C VAL A 52 4.87 -15.33 7.37
N PHE A 53 5.90 -16.18 7.43
CA PHE A 53 6.51 -16.58 8.69
C PHE A 53 7.11 -15.36 9.42
N LYS A 54 6.82 -15.23 10.72
CA LYS A 54 7.29 -14.12 11.57
C LYS A 54 8.49 -14.54 12.44
N LYS A 55 8.30 -15.49 13.36
CA LYS A 55 9.33 -16.02 14.29
C LYS A 55 8.80 -17.26 15.02
N GLY A 56 9.67 -18.04 15.67
CA GLY A 56 9.25 -19.19 16.49
C GLY A 56 9.28 -20.53 15.74
N LYS A 57 8.38 -21.45 16.10
CA LYS A 57 8.26 -22.78 15.48
C LYS A 57 7.43 -22.69 14.19
N LYS A 58 7.87 -23.32 13.10
CA LYS A 58 7.21 -23.22 11.78
C LYS A 58 5.92 -24.04 11.70
N GLU A 59 5.75 -24.98 12.62
CA GLU A 59 4.63 -25.90 12.70
C GLU A 59 3.42 -25.26 13.40
N ASP A 60 3.66 -24.20 14.16
CA ASP A 60 2.64 -23.44 14.86
C ASP A 60 2.09 -22.33 13.93
N PRO A 61 0.80 -22.40 13.53
CA PRO A 61 0.19 -21.39 12.66
C PRO A 61 0.21 -19.97 13.25
N GLY A 62 0.24 -19.82 14.58
CA GLY A 62 0.30 -18.53 15.26
C GLY A 62 1.60 -17.75 14.99
N ASN A 63 2.63 -18.43 14.49
CA ASN A 63 3.91 -17.83 14.13
C ASN A 63 3.96 -17.21 12.72
N TYR A 64 2.83 -17.18 12.02
CA TYR A 64 2.67 -16.55 10.71
C TYR A 64 1.79 -15.30 10.81
N ARG A 65 2.11 -14.29 10.00
CA ARG A 65 1.23 -13.14 9.76
C ARG A 65 0.50 -13.34 8.43
N PRO A 66 -0.83 -13.19 8.36
CA PRO A 66 -1.51 -13.13 7.08
C PRO A 66 -1.14 -11.82 6.36
N VAL A 67 -0.83 -11.89 5.07
CA VAL A 67 -0.61 -10.72 4.22
C VAL A 67 -1.59 -10.77 3.06
N SER A 68 -2.39 -9.71 2.91
CA SER A 68 -3.34 -9.54 1.82
C SER A 68 -2.64 -9.00 0.57
N LEU A 69 -2.67 -9.76 -0.52
CA LEU A 69 -2.16 -9.37 -1.82
C LEU A 69 -3.32 -8.96 -2.72
N THR A 70 -3.46 -7.66 -2.96
CA THR A 70 -4.44 -7.11 -3.91
C THR A 70 -3.95 -7.23 -5.35
N SER A 71 -4.89 -7.20 -6.30
CA SER A 71 -4.60 -7.24 -7.74
C SER A 71 -3.77 -6.02 -8.16
N ILE A 72 -3.03 -6.13 -9.27
CA ILE A 72 -2.21 -5.01 -9.77
C ILE A 72 -3.04 -3.74 -9.99
N PRO A 73 -4.22 -3.78 -10.65
CA PRO A 73 -5.06 -2.60 -10.77
C PRO A 73 -5.52 -2.05 -9.41
N GLY A 74 -5.88 -2.92 -8.46
CA GLY A 74 -6.22 -2.53 -7.09
C GLY A 74 -5.09 -1.76 -6.41
N LYS A 75 -3.85 -2.25 -6.50
CA LYS A 75 -2.66 -1.54 -5.97
C LYS A 75 -2.43 -0.18 -6.63
N VAL A 76 -2.67 -0.06 -7.94
CA VAL A 76 -2.55 1.23 -8.63
C VAL A 76 -3.59 2.21 -8.12
N MET A 77 -4.84 1.78 -7.96
CA MET A 77 -5.91 2.61 -7.40
C MET A 77 -5.63 3.01 -5.95
N GLU A 78 -5.16 2.09 -5.11
CA GLU A 78 -4.73 2.37 -3.74
C GLU A 78 -3.66 3.46 -3.69
N GLN A 79 -2.66 3.41 -4.57
CA GLN A 79 -1.60 4.44 -4.64
C GLN A 79 -2.14 5.81 -5.08
N LEU A 80 -3.03 5.85 -6.07
CA LEU A 80 -3.66 7.11 -6.51
C LEU A 80 -4.49 7.75 -5.40
N ILE A 81 -5.29 6.94 -4.69
CA ILE A 81 -6.09 7.41 -3.56
C ILE A 81 -5.17 7.88 -2.43
N LEU A 82 -4.13 7.11 -2.11
CA LEU A 82 -3.15 7.45 -1.08
C LEU A 82 -2.47 8.79 -1.38
N GLU A 83 -2.09 9.05 -2.64
CA GLU A 83 -1.46 10.31 -3.04
C GLU A 83 -2.41 11.50 -2.78
N VAL A 84 -3.66 11.41 -3.22
CA VAL A 84 -4.65 12.48 -3.02
C VAL A 84 -4.91 12.73 -1.54
N ILE A 85 -5.11 11.66 -0.75
CA ILE A 85 -5.36 11.78 0.69
C ILE A 85 -4.13 12.35 1.41
N SER A 86 -2.93 11.86 1.08
CA SER A 86 -1.69 12.29 1.73
C SER A 86 -1.45 13.78 1.50
N ASN A 87 -1.61 14.26 0.26
CA ASN A 87 -1.47 15.68 -0.07
C ASN A 87 -2.48 16.52 0.74
N ARG A 88 -3.75 16.07 0.80
CA ARG A 88 -4.79 16.82 1.53
C ARG A 88 -4.56 16.86 3.04
N VAL A 89 -4.07 15.77 3.60
CA VAL A 89 -3.73 15.64 5.02
C VAL A 89 -2.54 16.53 5.39
N GLU A 90 -1.54 16.63 4.51
CA GLU A 90 -0.38 17.51 4.67
C GLU A 90 -0.76 18.99 4.56
N GLU A 91 -1.52 19.38 3.52
CA GLU A 91 -2.02 20.75 3.31
C GLU A 91 -2.79 21.29 4.52
N LYS A 92 -3.71 20.46 5.04
CA LYS A 92 -4.57 20.83 6.16
C LYS A 92 -3.89 20.67 7.53
N LYS A 93 -2.65 20.17 7.57
CA LYS A 93 -1.91 19.87 8.80
C LYS A 93 -2.75 19.04 9.80
N VAL A 94 -3.48 18.04 9.29
CA VAL A 94 -4.38 17.21 10.12
C VAL A 94 -3.59 16.33 11.08
N ILE A 95 -2.38 15.94 10.69
CA ILE A 95 -1.50 15.06 11.47
C ILE A 95 -0.66 15.89 12.43
N GLY A 96 -0.67 15.49 13.71
CA GLY A 96 0.11 16.14 14.76
C GLY A 96 1.62 16.03 14.53
N SER A 97 2.38 16.99 15.05
CA SER A 97 3.84 17.02 14.95
C SER A 97 4.52 15.76 15.53
N GLY A 98 3.94 15.18 16.59
CA GLY A 98 4.43 13.95 17.22
C GLY A 98 4.16 12.66 16.44
N GLN A 99 3.24 12.65 15.47
CA GLN A 99 2.99 11.44 14.68
C GLN A 99 4.08 11.27 13.62
N HIS A 100 4.77 10.13 13.67
CA HIS A 100 5.90 9.81 12.81
C HIS A 100 5.63 8.64 11.87
N GLU A 101 4.78 7.70 12.30
CA GLU A 101 4.47 6.54 11.48
C GLU A 101 3.69 6.97 10.23
N PHE A 102 4.07 6.38 9.09
CA PHE A 102 3.46 6.62 7.78
C PHE A 102 3.43 8.09 7.32
N THR A 103 4.29 8.94 7.87
CA THR A 103 4.37 10.36 7.51
C THR A 103 5.62 10.63 6.67
N LYS A 104 5.48 11.42 5.61
CA LYS A 104 6.58 11.78 4.71
C LYS A 104 7.69 12.51 5.48
N GLY A 105 8.94 12.13 5.20
CA GLY A 105 10.13 12.76 5.82
C GLY A 105 10.36 12.42 7.29
N LYS A 106 9.53 11.57 7.90
CA LYS A 106 9.66 11.11 9.28
C LYS A 106 10.11 9.65 9.34
N SER A 107 10.84 9.30 10.38
CA SER A 107 11.36 7.94 10.60
C SER A 107 11.27 7.54 12.07
N CYS A 108 11.59 6.27 12.37
CA CYS A 108 11.72 5.80 13.75
C CYS A 108 12.82 6.57 14.50
N LEU A 109 13.91 6.95 13.82
CA LEU A 109 14.99 7.73 14.41
C LEU A 109 14.52 9.15 14.78
N THR A 110 13.85 9.84 13.87
CA THR A 110 13.34 11.20 14.17
C THR A 110 12.28 11.18 15.26
N ASN A 111 11.50 10.10 15.37
CA ASN A 111 10.57 9.89 16.46
C ASN A 111 11.29 9.75 17.81
N LEU A 112 12.39 8.98 17.85
CA LEU A 112 13.19 8.79 19.06
C LEU A 112 13.84 10.11 19.50
N ILE A 113 14.39 10.88 18.57
CA ILE A 113 14.97 12.20 18.85
C ILE A 113 13.90 13.13 19.44
N ALA A 114 12.74 13.25 18.78
CA ALA A 114 11.65 14.10 19.25
C ALA A 114 11.16 13.71 20.65
N PHE A 115 11.19 12.40 20.99
CA PHE A 115 10.85 11.92 22.32
C PHE A 115 11.87 12.39 23.38
N TYR A 116 13.18 12.25 23.12
CA TYR A 116 14.22 12.69 24.06
C TYR A 116 14.28 14.20 24.21
N ASP A 117 14.09 14.96 23.13
CA ASP A 117 14.02 16.42 23.19
C ASP A 117 12.87 16.87 24.09
N GLY A 118 11.71 16.19 24.02
CA GLY A 118 10.57 16.46 24.92
C GLY A 118 10.79 16.04 26.37
N MET A 119 11.74 15.14 26.65
CA MET A 119 12.09 14.72 28.02
C MET A 119 13.20 15.57 28.65
N THR A 120 14.06 16.16 27.84
CA THR A 120 15.27 16.88 28.30
C THR A 120 15.19 18.39 28.14
N GLY A 121 14.18 18.88 27.40
CA GLY A 121 13.83 20.30 27.29
C GLY A 121 12.93 20.82 28.40
#